data_AF-A0A2G8RN17-F1
#
_entry.id   AF-A0A2G8RN17-F1
#
_cell.length_a   1.000
_cell.length_b   1.000
_cell.length_c   1.000
_cell.angle_alpha   90.00
_cell.angle_beta   90.00
_cell.angle_gamma   90.00
#
_symmetry.space_group_name_H-M   'P 1'
#
loop_
_entity.id
_entity.type
_entity.pdbx_description
1 polymer ?
#
loop_
_entity_poly.entity_id
_entity_poly.type
_entity_poly.pdbx_seq_one_letter_code
_entity_poly.pdbx_strand_id
1 'polypeptide(L)'
;MTANAQQVGGHQYHSKAGTERRKLAELVQRNEKRQGASNEEIAEELQRKKTTLDTAKRELRSLMSLNRALKKLVESRLARWHEFRRHNALRCKVYFGYHLSNCGYFGKVLFDYVNGRLHLKEKDPWSLSGRKKSFSTICLLLSLWESIDCPIRCLDVFDVFVDAVNRRILNRHRKPYILVTPQDMSNIHV
;
A
#
# COMPACT_ATOMS: atom_id res chain seq x y z
N MET A 1 100.17 -19.50 -7.17
CA MET A 1 99.94 -18.63 -5.99
C MET A 1 99.22 -17.38 -6.46
N THR A 2 97.96 -17.17 -6.05
CA THR A 2 97.13 -15.94 -6.02
C THR A 2 95.66 -16.41 -5.92
N ALA A 3 95.08 -16.63 -4.74
CA ALA A 3 94.61 -15.69 -3.71
C ALA A 3 93.31 -14.93 -4.09
N ASN A 4 92.19 -15.44 -3.55
CA ASN A 4 91.02 -14.74 -2.99
C ASN A 4 90.74 -13.29 -3.43
N ALA A 5 89.69 -13.07 -4.23
CA ALA A 5 89.14 -11.73 -4.46
C ALA A 5 87.60 -11.65 -4.64
N GLN A 6 86.82 -12.65 -4.22
CA GLN A 6 85.36 -12.67 -4.47
C GLN A 6 84.44 -12.74 -3.25
N GLN A 7 84.96 -12.66 -2.01
CA GLN A 7 84.12 -12.80 -0.80
C GLN A 7 83.86 -11.53 0.02
N VAL A 8 84.48 -10.39 -0.31
CA VAL A 8 84.46 -9.19 0.57
C VAL A 8 83.26 -8.27 0.31
N GLY A 9 82.69 -8.27 -0.90
CA GLY A 9 81.56 -7.40 -1.27
C GLY A 9 80.22 -7.80 -0.62
N GLY A 10 79.93 -9.10 -0.48
CA GLY A 10 78.64 -9.56 0.06
C GLY A 10 78.42 -9.21 1.54
N HIS A 11 79.47 -9.31 2.37
CA HIS A 11 79.37 -9.09 3.81
C HIS A 11 79.06 -7.63 4.19
N GLN A 12 79.60 -6.66 3.46
CA GLN A 12 79.43 -5.24 3.76
C GLN A 12 78.03 -4.72 3.38
N TYR A 13 77.46 -5.26 2.30
CA TYR A 13 76.07 -4.98 1.90
C TYR A 13 75.06 -5.67 2.83
N HIS A 14 75.31 -6.92 3.26
CA HIS A 14 74.47 -7.61 4.24
C HIS A 14 74.49 -6.92 5.61
N SER A 15 75.65 -6.41 6.05
CA SER A 15 75.79 -5.66 7.31
C SER A 15 75.02 -4.32 7.29
N LYS A 16 75.14 -3.52 6.23
CA LYS A 16 74.38 -2.26 6.08
C LYS A 16 72.87 -2.51 6.01
N ALA A 17 72.43 -3.51 5.25
CA ALA A 17 71.02 -3.88 5.15
C ALA A 17 70.43 -4.34 6.50
N GLY A 18 71.20 -5.05 7.33
CA GLY A 18 70.78 -5.43 8.68
C GLY A 18 70.64 -4.24 9.62
N THR A 19 71.53 -3.25 9.50
CA THR A 19 71.52 -2.03 10.31
C THR A 19 70.34 -1.11 9.96
N GLU A 20 70.04 -0.99 8.67
CA GLU A 20 68.87 -0.27 8.14
C GLU A 20 67.56 -0.91 8.62
N ARG A 21 67.42 -2.24 8.52
CA ARG A 21 66.24 -2.97 9.03
C ARG A 21 66.00 -2.76 10.51
N ARG A 22 67.07 -2.69 11.31
CA ARG A 22 66.97 -2.47 12.76
C ARG A 22 66.50 -1.06 13.12
N LYS A 23 67.05 -0.04 12.46
CA LYS A 23 66.60 1.36 12.62
C LYS A 23 65.15 1.54 12.20
N LEU A 24 64.73 0.86 11.13
CA LEU A 24 63.35 0.89 10.65
C LEU A 24 62.39 0.23 11.66
N ALA A 25 62.78 -0.92 12.23
CA ALA A 25 62.00 -1.59 13.27
C ALA A 25 61.85 -0.74 14.54
N GLU A 26 62.91 -0.05 14.98
CA GLU A 26 62.87 0.88 16.12
C GLU A 26 61.96 2.09 15.86
N LEU A 27 61.94 2.61 14.63
CA LEU A 27 61.04 3.70 14.22
C LEU A 27 59.57 3.25 14.22
N VAL A 28 59.29 2.06 13.72
CA VAL A 28 57.93 1.47 13.74
C VAL A 28 57.47 1.29 15.19
N GLN A 29 58.28 0.69 16.04
CA GLN A 29 57.95 0.43 17.45
C GLN A 29 57.77 1.74 18.26
N ARG A 30 58.54 2.78 17.95
CA ARG A 30 58.39 4.10 18.58
C ARG A 30 57.09 4.79 18.16
N ASN A 31 56.64 4.59 16.92
CA ASN A 31 55.39 5.11 16.43
C ASN A 31 54.18 4.37 17.01
N GLU A 32 54.25 3.04 17.09
CA GLU A 32 53.21 2.20 17.74
C GLU A 32 53.04 2.58 19.22
N LYS A 33 54.14 2.82 19.95
CA LYS A 33 54.08 3.32 21.34
C LYS A 33 53.49 4.72 21.49
N ARG A 34 53.69 5.62 20.51
CA ARG A 34 53.09 6.97 20.53
C ARG A 34 51.61 6.96 20.18
N GLN A 35 51.18 6.04 19.32
CA GLN A 35 49.79 5.93 18.85
C GLN A 35 48.94 4.97 19.70
N GLY A 36 49.56 4.12 20.52
CA GLY A 36 48.86 3.25 21.47
C GLY A 36 48.24 1.98 20.85
N ALA A 37 48.46 1.74 19.55
CA ALA A 37 48.00 0.58 18.80
C ALA A 37 48.99 0.24 17.68
N SER A 38 49.00 -1.01 17.21
CA SER A 38 49.84 -1.41 16.07
C SER A 38 49.35 -0.74 14.78
N ASN A 39 50.26 -0.43 13.86
CA ASN A 39 49.89 0.09 12.53
C ASN A 39 48.96 -0.89 11.78
N GLU A 40 49.10 -2.20 12.03
CA GLU A 40 48.25 -3.24 11.45
C GLU A 40 46.84 -3.22 12.05
N GLU A 41 46.72 -3.02 13.37
CA GLU A 41 45.42 -2.89 14.05
C GLU A 41 44.66 -1.64 13.56
N ILE A 42 45.38 -0.52 13.38
CA ILE A 42 44.81 0.73 12.84
C ILE A 42 44.36 0.54 11.38
N ALA A 43 45.15 -0.17 10.57
CA ALA A 43 44.80 -0.47 9.20
C ALA A 43 43.57 -1.39 9.11
N GLU A 44 43.50 -2.42 9.94
CA GLU A 44 42.33 -3.30 10.04
C GLU A 44 41.08 -2.55 10.49
N GLU A 45 41.18 -1.72 11.53
CA GLU A 45 40.03 -0.95 12.04
C GLU A 45 39.54 0.06 10.99
N LEU A 46 40.46 0.74 10.30
CA LEU A 46 40.13 1.63 9.19
C LEU A 46 39.41 0.86 8.07
N GLN A 47 39.89 -0.34 7.73
CA GLN A 47 39.27 -1.17 6.70
C GLN A 47 37.87 -1.61 7.12
N ARG A 48 37.68 -2.04 8.38
CA ARG A 48 36.36 -2.42 8.95
C ARG A 48 35.39 -1.24 8.94
N LYS A 49 35.84 -0.06 9.35
CA LYS A 49 35.01 1.17 9.34
C LYS A 49 34.64 1.59 7.91
N LYS A 50 35.57 1.49 6.95
CA LYS A 50 35.30 1.74 5.53
C LYS A 50 34.27 0.78 4.95
N THR A 51 34.41 -0.52 5.16
CA THR A 51 33.45 -1.51 4.66
C THR A 51 32.06 -1.32 5.27
N THR A 52 31.99 -1.00 6.56
CA THR A 52 30.73 -0.67 7.25
C THR A 52 30.07 0.57 6.65
N LEU A 53 30.85 1.65 6.48
CA LEU A 53 30.38 2.89 5.85
C LEU A 53 29.85 2.66 4.42
N ASP A 54 30.58 1.90 3.60
CA ASP A 54 30.17 1.63 2.22
C ASP A 54 28.93 0.74 2.14
N THR A 55 28.76 -0.15 3.12
CA THR A 55 27.55 -0.98 3.25
C THR A 55 26.35 -0.12 3.66
N ALA A 56 26.48 0.69 4.71
CA ALA A 56 25.43 1.62 5.14
C ALA A 56 25.05 2.60 4.01
N LYS A 57 26.03 3.10 3.24
CA LYS A 57 25.78 3.95 2.07
C LYS A 57 24.98 3.22 0.98
N ARG A 58 25.27 1.94 0.72
CA ARG A 58 24.51 1.11 -0.24
C ARG A 58 23.07 0.89 0.23
N GLU A 59 22.90 0.55 1.50
CA GLU A 59 21.58 0.37 2.11
C GLU A 59 20.75 1.64 2.06
N LEU A 60 21.35 2.79 2.40
CA LEU A 60 20.67 4.09 2.34
C LEU A 60 20.19 4.41 0.92
N ARG A 61 21.02 4.16 -0.10
CA ARG A 61 20.60 4.33 -1.51
C ARG A 61 19.43 3.41 -1.87
N SER A 62 19.47 2.16 -1.40
CA SER A 62 18.39 1.20 -1.61
C SER A 62 17.08 1.67 -0.95
N LEU A 63 17.13 2.10 0.32
CA LEU A 63 15.98 2.63 1.04
C LEU A 63 15.41 3.90 0.40
N MET A 64 16.27 4.79 -0.09
CA MET A 64 15.82 5.98 -0.82
C MET A 64 15.10 5.61 -2.12
N SER A 65 15.59 4.60 -2.85
CA SER A 65 14.94 4.09 -4.05
C SER A 65 13.57 3.47 -3.73
N LEU A 66 13.51 2.63 -2.68
CA LEU A 66 12.27 2.02 -2.21
C LEU A 66 11.25 3.08 -1.77
N ASN A 67 11.65 4.08 -0.99
CA ASN A 67 10.76 5.15 -0.56
C ASN A 67 10.17 5.93 -1.75
N ARG A 68 11.00 6.21 -2.78
CA ARG A 68 10.50 6.84 -4.03
C ARG A 68 9.49 5.94 -4.74
N ALA A 69 9.73 4.64 -4.80
CA ALA A 69 8.79 3.69 -5.41
C ALA A 69 7.47 3.62 -4.63
N LEU A 70 7.52 3.55 -3.29
CA LEU A 70 6.34 3.52 -2.43
C LEU A 70 5.49 4.78 -2.57
N LYS A 71 6.11 5.97 -2.63
CA LYS A 71 5.39 7.24 -2.88
C LYS A 71 4.61 7.18 -4.19
N LYS A 72 5.26 6.79 -5.29
CA LYS A 72 4.60 6.64 -6.60
C LYS A 72 3.46 5.63 -6.57
N LEU A 73 3.62 4.52 -5.85
CA LEU A 73 2.58 3.50 -5.71
C LEU A 73 1.36 4.03 -4.95
N VAL A 74 1.57 4.77 -3.86
CA VAL A 74 0.47 5.39 -3.09
C VAL A 74 -0.27 6.41 -3.94
N GLU A 75 0.45 7.29 -4.65
CA GLU A 75 -0.14 8.27 -5.57
C GLU A 75 -1.00 7.60 -6.65
N SER A 76 -0.47 6.55 -7.29
CA SER A 76 -1.20 5.79 -8.31
C SER A 76 -2.45 5.08 -7.74
N ARG A 77 -2.34 4.48 -6.56
CA ARG A 77 -3.47 3.83 -5.89
C ARG A 77 -4.55 4.84 -5.51
N LEU A 78 -4.16 6.02 -5.01
CA LEU A 78 -5.09 7.07 -4.65
C LEU A 78 -5.82 7.62 -5.87
N ALA A 79 -5.11 7.84 -6.98
CA ALA A 79 -5.71 8.27 -8.24
C ALA A 79 -6.75 7.25 -8.75
N ARG A 80 -6.39 5.96 -8.77
CA ARG A 80 -7.30 4.87 -9.17
C ARG A 80 -8.50 4.77 -8.23
N TRP A 81 -8.28 4.92 -6.92
CA TRP A 81 -9.36 4.91 -5.94
C TRP A 81 -10.33 6.08 -6.15
N HIS A 82 -9.83 7.29 -6.44
CA HIS A 82 -10.69 8.44 -6.75
C HIS A 82 -11.54 8.20 -7.99
N GLU A 83 -10.96 7.63 -9.04
CA GLU A 83 -11.68 7.27 -10.27
C GLU A 83 -12.74 6.20 -9.99
N PHE A 84 -12.38 5.12 -9.32
CA PHE A 84 -13.30 4.06 -8.91
C PHE A 84 -14.46 4.62 -8.09
N ARG A 85 -14.17 5.44 -7.08
CA ARG A 85 -15.17 6.08 -6.21
C ARG A 85 -16.12 6.96 -7.00
N ARG A 86 -15.60 7.79 -7.92
CA ARG A 86 -16.41 8.67 -8.78
C ARG A 86 -17.31 7.86 -9.70
N HIS A 87 -16.78 6.81 -10.33
CA HIS A 87 -17.52 5.94 -11.23
C HIS A 87 -18.67 5.23 -10.51
N ASN A 88 -18.40 4.59 -9.38
CA ASN A 88 -19.41 3.89 -8.59
C ASN A 88 -20.50 4.82 -8.08
N ALA A 89 -20.15 6.03 -7.65
CA ALA A 89 -21.14 6.99 -7.18
C ALA A 89 -22.01 7.54 -8.31
N LEU A 90 -21.45 7.74 -9.51
CA LEU A 90 -22.24 8.13 -10.67
C LEU A 90 -23.25 7.03 -11.03
N ARG A 91 -22.79 5.78 -11.12
CA ARG A 91 -23.66 4.61 -11.35
C ARG A 91 -24.77 4.54 -10.30
N CYS A 92 -24.42 4.66 -9.02
CA CYS A 92 -25.38 4.58 -7.93
C CYS A 92 -26.44 5.67 -8.03
N LYS A 93 -26.05 6.91 -8.38
CA LYS A 93 -27.01 7.99 -8.63
C LYS A 93 -27.99 7.69 -9.76
N VAL A 94 -27.49 7.14 -10.87
CA VAL A 94 -28.30 6.79 -12.05
C VAL A 94 -29.26 5.66 -11.71
N TYR A 95 -28.77 4.57 -11.14
CA TYR A 95 -29.60 3.42 -10.75
C TYR A 95 -30.63 3.79 -9.70
N PHE A 96 -30.28 4.67 -8.75
CA PHE A 96 -31.23 5.11 -7.72
C PHE A 96 -32.41 5.86 -8.33
N GLY A 97 -32.13 6.79 -9.25
CA GLY A 97 -33.18 7.48 -9.99
C GLY A 97 -34.04 6.50 -10.80
N TYR A 98 -33.42 5.53 -11.45
CA TYR A 98 -34.11 4.49 -12.21
C TYR A 98 -35.06 3.64 -11.32
N HIS A 99 -34.57 3.08 -10.21
CA HIS A 99 -35.37 2.25 -9.31
C HIS A 99 -36.55 3.02 -8.69
N LEU A 100 -36.33 4.28 -8.29
CA LEU A 100 -37.42 5.14 -7.82
C LEU A 100 -38.45 5.38 -8.93
N SER A 101 -38.00 5.67 -10.14
CA SER A 101 -38.89 5.99 -11.27
C SER A 101 -39.76 4.81 -11.69
N ASN A 102 -39.25 3.58 -11.58
CA ASN A 102 -40.02 2.37 -11.88
C ASN A 102 -41.25 2.20 -10.98
N CYS A 103 -41.26 2.87 -9.82
CA CYS A 103 -42.34 2.83 -8.85
C CYS A 103 -43.06 4.18 -8.74
N GLY A 104 -42.85 5.10 -9.69
CA GLY A 104 -43.50 6.41 -9.75
C GLY A 104 -42.94 7.47 -8.80
N TYR A 105 -41.76 7.25 -8.22
CA TYR A 105 -41.12 8.17 -7.28
C TYR A 105 -39.92 8.90 -7.90
N PHE A 106 -39.56 10.05 -7.31
CA PHE A 106 -38.41 10.84 -7.72
C PHE A 106 -37.53 11.23 -6.53
N GLY A 107 -36.23 10.99 -6.68
CA GLY A 107 -35.24 11.31 -5.66
C GLY A 107 -33.81 11.30 -6.20
N LYS A 108 -32.87 11.77 -5.38
CA LYS A 108 -31.45 11.89 -5.70
C LYS A 108 -30.60 11.42 -4.53
N VAL A 109 -29.47 10.78 -4.85
CA VAL A 109 -28.40 10.47 -3.90
C VAL A 109 -27.30 11.52 -4.01
N LEU A 110 -26.90 12.09 -2.87
CA LEU A 110 -25.81 13.04 -2.77
C LEU A 110 -24.70 12.44 -1.90
N PHE A 111 -23.52 12.33 -2.47
CA PHE A 111 -22.32 11.86 -1.77
C PHE A 111 -21.50 13.07 -1.34
N ASP A 112 -21.29 13.21 -0.04
CA ASP A 112 -20.35 14.15 0.56
C ASP A 112 -19.11 13.36 1.01
N TYR A 113 -18.08 13.41 0.20
CA TYR A 113 -16.83 12.71 0.49
C TYR A 113 -15.93 13.41 1.50
N VAL A 114 -16.15 14.70 1.75
CA VAL A 114 -15.35 15.47 2.70
C VAL A 114 -15.76 15.08 4.12
N ASN A 115 -17.07 15.03 4.35
CA ASN A 115 -17.62 14.68 5.66
C ASN A 115 -17.98 13.18 5.80
N GLY A 116 -17.79 12.39 4.74
CA GLY A 116 -18.13 10.97 4.73
C GLY A 116 -19.64 10.71 4.86
N ARG A 117 -20.48 11.58 4.29
CA ARG A 117 -21.95 11.52 4.42
C ARG A 117 -22.64 11.15 3.11
N LEU A 118 -23.78 10.48 3.25
CA LEU A 118 -24.69 10.16 2.16
C LEU A 118 -26.04 10.77 2.47
N HIS A 119 -26.57 11.56 1.54
CA HIS A 119 -27.89 12.19 1.69
C HIS A 119 -28.82 11.70 0.59
N LEU A 120 -30.00 11.22 1.00
CA LEU A 120 -31.11 10.93 0.10
C LEU A 120 -32.04 12.15 0.10
N LYS A 121 -32.21 12.77 -1.07
CA LYS A 121 -33.18 13.86 -1.26
C LYS A 121 -34.33 13.35 -2.11
N GLU A 122 -35.52 13.29 -1.53
CA GLU A 122 -36.76 13.05 -2.27
C GLU A 122 -37.39 14.38 -2.67
N LYS A 123 -38.08 14.42 -3.81
CA LYS A 123 -38.66 15.67 -4.36
C LYS A 123 -39.89 16.14 -3.56
N ASP A 124 -40.54 15.24 -2.81
CA ASP A 124 -41.74 15.53 -2.03
C ASP A 124 -41.45 15.63 -0.52
N PRO A 125 -41.61 16.82 0.11
CA PRO A 125 -41.38 17.02 1.55
C PRO A 125 -42.38 16.32 2.49
N TRP A 126 -43.51 15.82 1.97
CA TRP A 126 -44.69 15.44 2.77
C TRP A 126 -44.83 13.95 3.13
N SER A 127 -43.88 13.07 2.84
CA SER A 127 -44.14 11.63 3.04
C SER A 127 -43.00 10.83 3.65
N LEU A 128 -42.71 11.11 4.93
CA LEU A 128 -41.96 10.21 5.82
C LEU A 128 -42.85 9.05 6.34
N SER A 129 -43.72 8.48 5.50
CA SER A 129 -44.36 7.21 5.87
C SER A 129 -43.29 6.13 5.94
N GLY A 130 -43.35 5.25 6.95
CA GLY A 130 -42.35 4.19 7.12
C GLY A 130 -42.13 3.36 5.85
N ARG A 131 -43.20 3.18 5.06
CA ARG A 131 -43.21 2.51 3.75
C ARG A 131 -42.25 3.16 2.73
N LYS A 132 -42.30 4.49 2.56
CA LYS A 132 -41.46 5.20 1.57
C LYS A 132 -39.99 5.25 2.00
N LYS A 133 -39.71 5.41 3.30
CA LYS A 133 -38.34 5.32 3.83
C LYS A 133 -37.73 3.96 3.52
N SER A 134 -38.41 2.87 3.89
CA SER A 134 -37.94 1.51 3.63
C SER A 134 -37.74 1.27 2.14
N PHE A 135 -38.66 1.76 1.30
CA PHE A 135 -38.54 1.66 -0.15
C PHE A 135 -37.31 2.41 -0.72
N SER A 136 -37.07 3.65 -0.27
CA SER A 136 -35.89 4.44 -0.66
C SER A 136 -34.58 3.74 -0.27
N THR A 137 -34.56 3.10 0.91
CA THR A 137 -33.41 2.32 1.39
C THR A 137 -33.14 1.11 0.49
N ILE A 138 -34.18 0.37 0.09
CA ILE A 138 -34.02 -0.79 -0.79
C ILE A 138 -33.57 -0.33 -2.17
N CYS A 139 -34.15 0.75 -2.72
CA CYS A 139 -33.69 1.32 -3.99
C CYS A 139 -32.20 1.72 -3.92
N LEU A 140 -31.76 2.31 -2.81
CA LEU A 140 -30.35 2.61 -2.59
C LEU A 140 -29.49 1.35 -2.56
N LEU A 141 -29.93 0.31 -1.83
CA LEU A 141 -29.19 -0.95 -1.73
C LEU A 141 -29.04 -1.63 -3.10
N LEU A 142 -30.12 -1.69 -3.88
CA LEU A 142 -30.11 -2.24 -5.24
C LEU A 142 -29.22 -1.43 -6.17
N SER A 143 -29.26 -0.09 -6.05
CA SER A 143 -28.37 0.80 -6.81
C SER A 143 -26.90 0.56 -6.50
N LEU A 144 -26.58 0.37 -5.21
CA LEU A 144 -25.23 0.01 -4.78
C LEU A 144 -24.85 -1.37 -5.30
N TRP A 145 -25.80 -2.30 -5.34
CA TRP A 145 -25.56 -3.63 -5.85
C TRP A 145 -25.27 -3.67 -7.35
N GLU A 146 -25.93 -2.83 -8.14
CA GLU A 146 -25.63 -2.70 -9.56
C GLU A 146 -24.36 -1.87 -9.81
N SER A 147 -24.02 -0.98 -8.89
CA SER A 147 -22.83 -0.13 -9.00
C SER A 147 -21.55 -0.88 -8.66
N ILE A 148 -21.58 -1.73 -7.63
CA ILE A 148 -20.43 -2.43 -7.07
C ILE A 148 -20.57 -3.92 -7.34
N ASP A 149 -19.55 -4.52 -7.94
CA ASP A 149 -19.47 -5.96 -8.09
C ASP A 149 -19.11 -6.62 -6.75
N CYS A 150 -19.99 -7.49 -6.27
CA CYS A 150 -19.73 -8.37 -5.15
C CYS A 150 -20.20 -9.79 -5.48
N PRO A 151 -19.44 -10.81 -5.04
CA PRO A 151 -19.69 -12.21 -5.39
C PRO A 151 -20.91 -12.79 -4.68
N ILE A 152 -21.26 -12.25 -3.50
CA ILE A 152 -22.38 -12.71 -2.68
C ILE A 152 -23.22 -11.50 -2.27
N ARG A 153 -24.55 -11.63 -2.36
CA ARG A 153 -25.54 -10.64 -1.94
C ARG A 153 -26.60 -11.34 -1.12
N CYS A 154 -26.78 -10.92 0.12
CA CYS A 154 -27.78 -11.47 1.02
C CYS A 154 -28.56 -10.33 1.66
N LEU A 155 -29.88 -10.51 1.81
CA LEU A 155 -30.72 -9.54 2.51
C LEU A 155 -31.82 -10.28 3.28
N ASP A 156 -31.99 -9.89 4.53
CA ASP A 156 -33.01 -10.44 5.43
C ASP A 156 -34.10 -9.40 5.68
N VAL A 157 -35.35 -9.85 5.78
CA VAL A 157 -36.53 -9.04 6.11
C VAL A 157 -36.69 -7.81 5.19
N PHE A 158 -36.36 -7.97 3.91
CA PHE A 158 -36.24 -6.81 3.02
C PHE A 158 -37.56 -6.15 2.63
N ASP A 159 -38.67 -6.88 2.71
CA ASP A 159 -39.92 -6.52 2.06
C ASP A 159 -41.11 -6.34 3.01
N VAL A 160 -40.87 -6.37 4.33
CA VAL A 160 -41.89 -6.16 5.37
C VAL A 160 -42.69 -4.87 5.16
N PHE A 161 -42.01 -3.82 4.69
CA PHE A 161 -42.62 -2.52 4.41
C PHE A 161 -42.79 -2.24 2.92
N VAL A 162 -42.68 -3.23 2.05
CA VAL A 162 -42.83 -3.08 0.60
C VAL A 162 -44.11 -3.78 0.17
N ASP A 163 -44.95 -3.11 -0.62
CA ASP A 163 -46.15 -3.74 -1.19
C ASP A 163 -45.83 -4.77 -2.29
N ALA A 164 -46.81 -5.59 -2.65
CA ALA A 164 -46.65 -6.67 -3.62
C ALA A 164 -46.20 -6.20 -5.03
N VAL A 165 -46.64 -5.00 -5.44
CA VAL A 165 -46.31 -4.44 -6.77
C VAL A 165 -44.83 -4.07 -6.80
N ASN A 166 -44.37 -3.34 -5.78
CA ASN A 166 -42.99 -2.93 -5.66
C ASN A 166 -42.07 -4.15 -5.45
N ARG A 167 -42.48 -5.15 -4.68
CA ARG A 167 -41.71 -6.42 -4.54
C ARG A 167 -41.44 -7.09 -5.89
N ARG A 168 -42.45 -7.15 -6.78
CA ARG A 168 -42.28 -7.75 -8.11
C ARG A 168 -41.28 -6.97 -8.98
N ILE A 169 -41.27 -5.64 -8.87
CA ILE A 169 -40.33 -4.78 -9.61
C ILE A 169 -38.91 -4.97 -9.06
N LEU A 170 -38.75 -5.08 -7.75
CA LEU A 170 -37.45 -5.27 -7.09
C LEU A 170 -36.88 -6.67 -7.35
N ASN A 171 -37.70 -7.71 -7.44
CA ASN A 171 -37.22 -9.08 -7.71
C ASN A 171 -36.82 -9.35 -9.18
N ARG A 172 -36.86 -8.33 -10.06
CA ARG A 172 -36.42 -8.45 -11.47
C ARG A 172 -34.90 -8.32 -11.66
N HIS A 173 -34.13 -8.20 -10.57
CA HIS A 173 -32.68 -8.12 -10.67
C HIS A 173 -32.07 -9.42 -11.18
N ARG A 174 -31.16 -9.28 -12.15
CA ARG A 174 -30.57 -10.41 -12.89
C ARG A 174 -29.34 -11.05 -12.23
N LYS A 175 -28.89 -10.54 -11.08
CA LYS A 175 -27.71 -11.05 -10.35
C LYS A 175 -28.17 -12.01 -9.24
N PRO A 176 -27.46 -13.11 -8.98
CA PRO A 176 -27.83 -14.06 -7.94
C PRO A 176 -27.77 -13.40 -6.56
N TYR A 177 -28.80 -13.65 -5.74
CA TYR A 177 -28.93 -13.13 -4.38
C TYR A 177 -29.59 -14.18 -3.48
N ILE A 178 -29.39 -14.04 -2.17
CA ILE A 178 -30.07 -14.80 -1.13
C ILE A 178 -31.00 -13.83 -0.41
N LEU A 179 -32.32 -14.05 -0.50
CA LEU A 179 -33.31 -13.24 0.21
C LEU A 179 -34.02 -14.10 1.23
N VAL A 180 -34.13 -13.57 2.44
CA VAL A 180 -34.97 -14.14 3.49
C VAL A 180 -36.12 -13.17 3.72
N THR A 181 -37.35 -13.68 3.67
CA THR A 181 -38.56 -12.89 3.89
C THR A 181 -39.58 -13.70 4.69
N PRO A 182 -40.30 -13.07 5.62
CA PRO A 182 -41.45 -13.69 6.28
C PRO A 182 -42.73 -13.68 5.42
N GLN A 183 -42.70 -13.04 4.24
CA GLN A 183 -43.86 -12.94 3.35
C GLN A 183 -43.92 -14.09 2.36
N ASP A 184 -45.13 -14.46 1.97
CA ASP A 184 -45.35 -15.49 0.97
C ASP A 184 -44.90 -15.01 -0.42
N MET A 185 -44.02 -15.81 -1.05
CA MET A 185 -43.42 -15.56 -2.35
C MET A 185 -44.05 -16.38 -3.48
N SER A 186 -45.08 -17.18 -3.19
CA SER A 186 -45.77 -18.06 -4.16
C SER A 186 -46.32 -17.32 -5.40
N ASN A 187 -46.59 -16.02 -5.29
CA ASN A 187 -47.08 -15.18 -6.39
C ASN A 187 -45.98 -14.54 -7.27
N ILE A 188 -44.71 -14.73 -6.96
CA ILE A 188 -43.59 -14.15 -7.72
C ILE A 188 -43.03 -15.20 -8.67
N HIS A 189 -43.31 -15.00 -9.96
CA HIS A 189 -42.77 -15.83 -11.04
C HIS A 189 -41.38 -15.29 -11.38
N VAL A 190 -40.34 -16.09 -11.10
CA VAL A 190 -38.92 -15.79 -11.39
C VAL A 190 -38.62 -16.03 -12.86
#